data_AF-A0A8T3RW79-F1
#
_entry.id   AF-A0A8T3RW79-F1
#
_cell.length_a   1.000
_cell.length_b   1.000
_cell.length_c   1.000
_cell.angle_alpha   90.00
_cell.angle_beta   90.00
_cell.angle_gamma   90.00
#
_symmetry.space_group_name_H-M   'P 1'
#
loop_
_entity.id
_entity.type
_entity.pdbx_description
1 polymer ?
#
loop_
_entity_poly.entity_id
_entity_poly.type
_entity_poly.pdbx_seq_one_letter_code
_entity_poly.pdbx_strand_id
1 'polypeptide(L)'
;MSGSLTRMLAIASKEVRQLRRDRLSFGMIVGIPLLQILLFGYAIDFDVRHLEAAVADFSGTQSARALVAAAEATQVLDVERRADSAAELKSLLDSGEIAAGIYIPPDFERRLEDAGRPAAQLLVDGSDPVIEGIARGLTELPAPDRLVVREEDSPVFEVRTYYNPERRSAVQIVPGLIGVI
;
A
#
# COMPACT_ATOMS: atom_id res chain seq x y z
N MET A 1 38.23 -24.32 -22.89
CA MET A 1 37.32 -23.31 -22.32
C MET A 1 37.97 -22.38 -21.27
N SER A 2 39.23 -22.59 -20.84
CA SER A 2 39.88 -21.79 -19.77
C SER A 2 40.37 -20.38 -20.22
N GLY A 3 40.81 -20.20 -21.47
CA GLY A 3 41.40 -18.93 -21.92
C GLY A 3 40.44 -17.74 -22.07
N SER A 4 39.13 -18.00 -22.19
CA SER A 4 38.12 -16.94 -22.34
C SER A 4 37.86 -16.20 -21.02
N LEU A 5 37.80 -16.94 -19.91
CA LEU A 5 37.57 -16.39 -18.57
C LEU A 5 38.74 -15.50 -18.14
N THR A 6 39.98 -15.93 -18.39
CA THR A 6 41.18 -15.15 -18.08
C THR A 6 41.22 -13.83 -18.87
N ARG A 7 40.83 -13.85 -20.16
CA ARG A 7 40.71 -12.62 -20.97
C ARG A 7 39.62 -11.69 -20.46
N MET A 8 38.46 -12.24 -20.12
CA MET A 8 37.33 -11.46 -19.62
C MET A 8 37.68 -10.76 -18.29
N LEU A 9 38.34 -11.46 -17.37
CA LEU A 9 38.85 -10.88 -16.12
C LEU A 9 39.96 -9.84 -16.35
N ALA A 10 40.85 -10.06 -17.32
CA ALA A 10 41.88 -9.10 -17.65
C ALA A 10 41.29 -7.79 -18.21
N ILE A 11 40.27 -7.90 -19.07
CA ILE A 11 39.53 -6.74 -19.59
C ILE A 11 38.76 -6.05 -18.46
N ALA A 12 38.02 -6.78 -17.64
CA ALA A 12 37.28 -6.22 -16.51
C ALA A 12 38.22 -5.47 -15.53
N SER A 13 39.38 -6.03 -15.23
CA SER A 13 40.40 -5.40 -14.37
C SER A 13 40.95 -4.10 -14.98
N LYS A 14 41.16 -4.08 -16.31
CA LYS A 14 41.56 -2.86 -17.03
C LYS A 14 40.47 -1.79 -16.92
N GLU A 15 39.23 -2.13 -17.20
CA GLU A 15 38.11 -1.18 -17.18
C GLU A 15 37.87 -0.62 -15.78
N VAL A 16 37.90 -1.46 -14.73
CA VAL A 16 37.78 -1.01 -13.33
C VAL A 16 38.91 -0.04 -12.96
N ARG A 17 40.15 -0.33 -13.40
CA ARG A 17 41.29 0.56 -13.15
C ARG A 17 41.18 1.88 -13.90
N GLN A 18 40.62 1.86 -15.11
CA GLN A 18 40.34 3.03 -15.92
C GLN A 18 39.24 3.89 -15.28
N LEU A 19 38.15 3.26 -14.84
CA LEU A 19 37.05 3.91 -14.12
C LEU A 19 37.52 4.59 -12.84
N ARG A 20 38.35 3.91 -12.02
CA ARG A 20 38.90 4.48 -10.78
C ARG A 20 39.81 5.69 -10.99
N ARG A 21 40.43 5.82 -12.17
CA ARG A 21 41.34 6.94 -12.48
C ARG A 21 40.56 8.17 -12.95
N ASP A 22 39.40 7.97 -13.54
CA ASP A 22 38.44 9.04 -13.81
C ASP A 22 37.57 9.31 -12.58
N ARG A 23 38.08 10.19 -11.71
CA ARG A 23 37.42 10.54 -10.44
C ARG A 23 36.04 11.17 -10.63
N LEU A 24 35.82 11.87 -11.75
CA LEU A 24 34.54 12.50 -12.04
C LEU A 24 33.51 11.42 -12.40
N SER A 25 33.83 10.56 -13.36
CA SER A 25 32.94 9.47 -13.79
C SER A 25 32.65 8.50 -12.66
N PHE A 26 33.68 8.11 -11.89
CA PHE A 26 33.49 7.27 -10.71
C PHE A 26 32.59 7.95 -9.65
N GLY A 27 32.81 9.26 -9.41
CA GLY A 27 32.00 10.05 -8.50
C GLY A 27 30.54 10.14 -8.92
N MET A 28 30.24 10.25 -10.22
CA MET A 28 28.85 10.24 -10.72
C MET A 28 28.21 8.86 -10.60
N ILE A 29 28.92 7.79 -11.01
CA ILE A 29 28.41 6.41 -10.99
C ILE A 29 28.07 5.95 -9.57
N VAL A 30 28.83 6.40 -8.56
CA VAL A 30 28.59 6.04 -7.15
C VAL A 30 27.74 7.09 -6.43
N GLY A 31 28.04 8.36 -6.67
CA GLY A 31 27.44 9.49 -5.96
C GLY A 31 26.00 9.76 -6.36
N ILE A 32 25.64 9.66 -7.64
CA ILE A 32 24.25 9.86 -8.09
C ILE A 32 23.33 8.80 -7.47
N PRO A 33 23.62 7.48 -7.54
CA PRO A 33 22.79 6.47 -6.87
C PRO A 33 22.73 6.64 -5.35
N LEU A 34 23.82 7.02 -4.68
CA LEU A 34 23.80 7.27 -3.24
C LEU A 34 22.92 8.46 -2.87
N LEU A 35 23.01 9.55 -3.65
CA LEU A 35 22.17 10.72 -3.45
C LEU A 35 20.70 10.39 -3.74
N GLN A 36 20.41 9.56 -4.75
CA GLN A 36 19.07 9.06 -5.02
C GLN A 36 18.55 8.20 -3.86
N ILE A 37 19.34 7.26 -3.33
CA ILE A 37 18.94 6.44 -2.17
C ILE A 37 18.70 7.32 -0.94
N LEU A 38 19.54 8.34 -0.71
CA LEU A 38 19.35 9.25 0.41
C LEU A 38 18.10 10.12 0.22
N LEU A 39 17.91 10.67 -0.98
CA LEU A 39 16.77 11.50 -1.31
C LEU A 39 15.47 10.70 -1.23
N PHE A 40 15.40 9.54 -1.87
CA PHE A 40 14.23 8.67 -1.80
C PHE A 40 14.06 8.04 -0.41
N GLY A 41 15.13 7.67 0.28
CA GLY A 41 15.06 7.16 1.65
C GLY A 41 14.60 8.21 2.66
N TYR A 42 14.80 9.50 2.37
CA TYR A 42 14.29 10.61 3.18
C TYR A 42 12.93 11.11 2.71
N ALA A 43 12.66 11.11 1.40
CA ALA A 43 11.43 11.63 0.81
C ALA A 43 10.30 10.60 0.77
N ILE A 44 10.61 9.30 0.76
CA ILE A 44 9.62 8.23 0.91
C ILE A 44 9.42 8.02 2.40
N ASP A 45 8.32 8.55 2.91
CA ASP A 45 7.82 8.25 4.24
C ASP A 45 7.05 6.92 4.17
N PHE A 46 7.65 5.85 4.71
CA PHE A 46 6.99 4.55 4.80
C PHE A 46 6.07 4.44 6.04
N ASP A 47 6.05 5.46 6.88
CA ASP A 47 5.35 5.49 8.15
C ASP A 47 4.07 6.31 8.03
N VAL A 48 3.20 5.84 7.14
CA VAL A 48 1.92 6.49 6.86
C VAL A 48 0.96 6.21 8.01
N ARG A 49 0.90 7.20 8.90
CA ARG A 49 -0.07 7.32 9.98
C ARG A 49 -0.97 8.50 9.69
N HIS A 50 -2.12 8.56 10.36
CA HIS A 50 -3.02 9.71 10.29
C HIS A 50 -3.59 9.98 8.89
N LEU A 51 -3.96 8.91 8.18
CA LEU A 51 -4.71 9.05 6.93
C LEU A 51 -6.13 9.55 7.25
N GLU A 52 -6.49 10.71 6.71
CA GLU A 52 -7.86 11.23 6.78
C GLU A 52 -8.82 10.18 6.20
N ALA A 53 -9.77 9.73 7.01
CA ALA A 53 -10.70 8.68 6.65
C ALA A 53 -12.15 9.07 6.95
N ALA A 54 -13.07 8.45 6.20
CA ALA A 54 -14.50 8.55 6.48
C ALA A 54 -15.15 7.17 6.60
N VAL A 55 -16.23 7.08 7.37
CA VAL A 55 -17.01 5.86 7.56
C VAL A 55 -18.45 6.04 7.11
N ALA A 56 -18.97 5.09 6.32
CA ALA A 56 -20.40 4.95 6.06
C ALA A 56 -20.90 3.68 6.74
N ASP A 57 -21.57 3.85 7.89
CA ASP A 57 -22.11 2.75 8.70
C ASP A 57 -23.63 2.64 8.53
N PHE A 58 -24.06 1.57 7.86
CA PHE A 58 -25.48 1.23 7.68
C PHE A 58 -25.95 0.07 8.56
N SER A 59 -25.07 -0.56 9.35
CA SER A 59 -25.50 -1.62 10.27
C SER A 59 -26.00 -1.02 11.59
N GLY A 60 -25.36 0.05 12.08
CA GLY A 60 -25.69 0.67 13.37
C GLY A 60 -25.42 -0.22 14.59
N THR A 61 -24.59 -1.25 14.43
CA THR A 61 -24.41 -2.32 15.43
C THR A 61 -23.20 -2.06 16.33
N GLN A 62 -23.14 -2.74 17.49
CA GLN A 62 -22.01 -2.59 18.41
C GLN A 62 -20.70 -3.12 17.79
N SER A 63 -20.77 -4.22 17.05
CA SER A 63 -19.62 -4.83 16.36
C SER A 63 -19.06 -3.93 15.26
N ALA A 64 -19.91 -3.18 14.55
CA ALA A 64 -19.46 -2.20 13.56
C ALA A 64 -18.67 -1.05 14.20
N ARG A 65 -19.16 -0.50 15.32
CA ARG A 65 -18.42 0.53 16.07
C ARG A 65 -17.10 0.00 16.64
N ALA A 66 -17.07 -1.25 17.12
CA ALA A 66 -15.85 -1.87 17.59
C ALA A 66 -14.82 -2.05 16.47
N LEU A 67 -15.27 -2.38 15.26
CA LEU A 67 -14.41 -2.49 14.07
C LEU A 67 -13.77 -1.15 13.72
N VAL A 68 -14.56 -0.06 13.68
CA VAL A 68 -14.04 1.29 13.41
C VAL A 68 -13.03 1.71 14.47
N ALA A 69 -13.36 1.50 15.75
CA ALA A 69 -12.45 1.82 16.84
C ALA A 69 -11.14 1.00 16.79
N ALA A 70 -11.21 -0.28 16.40
CA ALA A 70 -10.02 -1.10 16.20
C ALA A 70 -9.16 -0.60 15.04
N ALA A 71 -9.78 -0.13 13.94
CA ALA A 71 -9.07 0.48 12.82
C ALA A 71 -8.39 1.80 13.23
N GLU A 72 -9.07 2.68 13.96
CA GLU A 72 -8.47 3.92 14.50
C GLU A 72 -7.34 3.64 15.50
N ALA A 73 -7.45 2.59 16.32
CA ALA A 73 -6.43 2.21 17.30
C ALA A 73 -5.09 1.81 16.65
N THR A 74 -5.08 1.47 15.36
CA THR A 74 -3.84 1.23 14.62
C THR A 74 -3.03 2.51 14.32
N GLN A 75 -3.62 3.69 14.55
CA GLN A 75 -3.09 5.02 14.19
C GLN A 75 -2.83 5.24 12.70
N VAL A 76 -3.31 4.31 11.87
CA VAL A 76 -3.21 4.39 10.42
C VAL A 76 -4.27 5.35 9.88
N LEU A 77 -5.50 5.24 10.40
CA LEU A 77 -6.67 5.98 9.93
C LEU A 77 -7.15 6.93 11.02
N ASP A 78 -7.39 8.19 10.66
CA ASP A 78 -8.10 9.15 11.48
C ASP A 78 -9.51 9.32 10.91
N VAL A 79 -10.52 8.71 11.54
CA VAL A 79 -11.90 8.74 11.03
C VAL A 79 -12.60 10.01 11.47
N GLU A 80 -12.43 11.07 10.69
CA GLU A 80 -12.93 12.41 11.03
C GLU A 80 -14.39 12.62 10.61
N ARG A 81 -14.89 11.82 9.66
CA ARG A 81 -16.18 12.08 9.00
C ARG A 81 -17.05 10.84 8.90
N ARG A 82 -18.37 11.06 8.92
CA ARG A 82 -19.37 10.06 8.56
C ARG A 82 -19.98 10.42 7.21
N ALA A 83 -20.11 9.44 6.34
CA ALA A 83 -20.75 9.57 5.05
C ALA A 83 -22.11 8.87 5.07
N ASP A 84 -23.09 9.49 4.43
CA ASP A 84 -24.48 9.03 4.38
C ASP A 84 -24.72 8.05 3.22
N SER A 85 -23.74 7.87 2.33
CA SER A 85 -23.81 6.92 1.21
C SER A 85 -22.44 6.42 0.75
N ALA A 86 -22.43 5.26 0.09
CA ALA A 86 -21.23 4.78 -0.61
C ALA A 86 -20.79 5.73 -1.74
N ALA A 87 -21.74 6.46 -2.35
CA ALA A 87 -21.44 7.43 -3.38
C ALA A 87 -20.72 8.67 -2.82
N GLU A 88 -21.07 9.08 -1.61
CA GLU A 88 -20.40 10.17 -0.91
C GLU A 88 -18.98 9.78 -0.48
N LEU A 89 -18.77 8.57 0.05
CA LEU A 89 -17.41 8.05 0.30
C LEU A 89 -16.55 8.10 -0.96
N LYS A 90 -17.11 7.70 -2.10
CA LYS A 90 -16.42 7.77 -3.39
C LYS A 90 -16.12 9.21 -3.79
N SER A 91 -17.07 10.13 -3.64
CA SER A 91 -16.87 11.54 -3.96
C SER A 91 -15.77 12.17 -3.11
N LEU A 92 -15.72 11.85 -1.81
CA LEU A 92 -14.70 12.33 -0.89
C LEU A 92 -13.31 11.80 -1.28
N LEU A 93 -13.20 10.52 -1.62
CA LEU A 93 -11.98 9.92 -2.17
C LEU A 93 -11.55 10.60 -3.47
N ASP A 94 -12.48 10.76 -4.43
CA ASP A 94 -12.20 11.38 -5.74
C ASP A 94 -11.77 12.85 -5.59
N SER A 95 -12.26 13.55 -4.58
CA SER A 95 -11.89 14.94 -4.27
C SER A 95 -10.58 15.08 -3.49
N GLY A 96 -10.03 13.98 -2.96
CA GLY A 96 -8.86 13.97 -2.10
C GLY A 96 -9.11 14.48 -0.67
N GLU A 97 -10.37 14.66 -0.26
CA GLU A 97 -10.73 15.05 1.11
C GLU A 97 -10.59 13.91 2.13
N ILE A 98 -10.48 12.67 1.65
CA ILE A 98 -10.10 11.50 2.45
C ILE A 98 -9.16 10.64 1.63
N ALA A 99 -8.23 9.97 2.30
CA ALA A 99 -7.34 8.98 1.72
C ALA A 99 -7.92 7.55 1.78
N ALA A 100 -8.84 7.29 2.72
CA ALA A 100 -9.49 6.00 2.89
C ALA A 100 -10.97 6.11 3.31
N GLY A 101 -11.80 5.16 2.86
CA GLY A 101 -13.21 5.06 3.21
C GLY A 101 -13.56 3.69 3.77
N ILE A 102 -14.23 3.62 4.92
CA ILE A 102 -14.74 2.37 5.50
C ILE A 102 -16.23 2.28 5.18
N TYR A 103 -16.65 1.27 4.42
CA TYR A 103 -18.05 1.00 4.13
C TYR A 103 -18.53 -0.22 4.92
N ILE A 104 -19.50 0.00 5.80
CA ILE A 104 -20.14 -1.03 6.63
C ILE A 104 -21.58 -1.23 6.14
N PRO A 105 -21.88 -2.39 5.53
CA PRO A 105 -23.18 -2.68 4.95
C PRO A 105 -24.24 -3.01 6.02
N PRO A 106 -25.54 -2.89 5.72
CA PRO A 106 -26.61 -3.14 6.70
C PRO A 106 -26.69 -4.60 7.17
N ASP A 107 -26.19 -5.55 6.38
CA ASP A 107 -26.12 -6.97 6.72
C ASP A 107 -24.77 -7.39 7.34
N PHE A 108 -24.04 -6.44 7.93
CA PHE A 108 -22.73 -6.64 8.57
C PHE A 108 -22.72 -7.79 9.59
N GLU A 109 -23.66 -7.82 10.54
CA GLU A 109 -23.70 -8.86 11.58
C GLU A 109 -23.86 -10.26 11.00
N ARG A 110 -24.77 -10.41 10.02
CA ARG A 110 -24.97 -11.69 9.32
C ARG A 110 -23.70 -12.13 8.57
N ARG A 111 -22.95 -11.19 7.99
CA ARG A 111 -21.68 -11.49 7.32
C ARG A 111 -20.55 -11.83 8.29
N LEU A 112 -20.63 -11.38 9.54
CA LEU A 112 -19.66 -11.76 10.57
C LEU A 112 -19.82 -13.23 10.98
N GLU A 113 -21.05 -13.75 10.91
CA GLU A 113 -21.38 -15.16 11.15
C GLU A 113 -21.08 -16.04 9.92
N ASP A 114 -21.34 -15.54 8.71
CA ASP A 114 -21.06 -16.23 7.45
C ASP A 114 -19.61 -16.00 6.96
N ALA A 115 -18.72 -16.96 7.20
CA ALA A 115 -17.29 -16.90 6.79
C ALA A 115 -17.04 -16.83 5.26
N GLY A 116 -18.08 -16.85 4.43
CA GLY A 116 -17.98 -16.83 2.97
C GLY A 116 -18.01 -15.45 2.32
N ARG A 117 -18.21 -14.36 3.08
CA ARG A 117 -18.30 -12.99 2.53
C ARG A 117 -17.61 -11.96 3.44
N PRO A 118 -16.88 -10.99 2.89
CA PRO A 118 -16.28 -9.91 3.67
C PRO A 118 -17.36 -9.09 4.38
N ALA A 119 -17.16 -8.85 5.68
CA ALA A 119 -18.12 -8.15 6.52
C ALA A 119 -18.12 -6.64 6.23
N ALA A 120 -16.95 -6.04 6.01
CA ALA A 120 -16.78 -4.63 5.68
C ALA A 120 -15.87 -4.44 4.46
N GLN A 121 -15.94 -3.26 3.83
CA GLN A 121 -15.10 -2.89 2.70
C GLN A 121 -14.25 -1.67 3.05
N LEU A 122 -12.96 -1.76 2.77
CA LEU A 122 -12.04 -0.64 2.83
C LEU A 122 -11.79 -0.14 1.40
N LEU A 123 -12.11 1.14 1.18
CA LEU A 123 -12.00 1.87 -0.07
C LEU A 123 -10.76 2.74 0.01
N VAL A 124 -9.85 2.60 -0.95
CA VAL A 124 -8.60 3.38 -1.00
C VAL A 124 -8.31 3.80 -2.44
N ASP A 125 -7.63 4.93 -2.62
CA ASP A 125 -7.10 5.30 -3.92
C ASP A 125 -5.94 4.36 -4.31
N GLY A 126 -6.16 3.56 -5.36
CA GLY A 126 -5.18 2.59 -5.88
C GLY A 126 -3.99 3.22 -6.60
N SER A 127 -3.95 4.54 -6.70
CA SER A 127 -2.82 5.29 -7.27
C SER A 127 -1.63 5.36 -6.30
N ASP A 128 -1.86 5.17 -5.00
CA ASP A 128 -0.83 5.17 -3.96
C ASP A 128 -0.51 3.73 -3.47
N PRO A 129 0.66 3.16 -3.85
CA PRO A 129 1.04 1.82 -3.44
C PRO A 129 1.29 1.69 -1.92
N VAL A 130 1.53 2.79 -1.21
CA VAL A 130 1.72 2.78 0.24
C VAL A 130 0.37 2.58 0.94
N ILE A 131 -0.67 3.30 0.50
CA ILE A 131 -2.04 3.14 1.01
C ILE A 131 -2.57 1.72 0.75
N GLU A 132 -2.23 1.12 -0.40
CA GLU A 132 -2.61 -0.27 -0.71
C GLU A 132 -1.96 -1.28 0.25
N GLY A 133 -0.67 -1.10 0.57
CA GLY A 133 0.04 -1.98 1.51
C GLY A 133 -0.55 -1.95 2.92
N ILE A 134 -1.00 -0.77 3.33
CA ILE A 134 -1.62 -0.52 4.63
C ILE A 134 -3.04 -1.08 4.70
N ALA A 135 -3.83 -0.91 3.63
CA ALA A 135 -5.14 -1.51 3.52
C ALA A 135 -5.11 -3.04 3.69
N ARG A 136 -4.04 -3.70 3.20
CA ARG A 136 -3.80 -5.13 3.43
C ARG A 136 -3.51 -5.46 4.89
N GLY A 137 -2.68 -4.66 5.58
CA GLY A 137 -2.44 -4.84 7.01
C GLY A 137 -3.72 -4.72 7.86
N LEU A 138 -4.64 -3.83 7.48
CA LEU A 138 -5.94 -3.70 8.15
C LEU A 138 -6.88 -4.88 7.89
N THR A 139 -6.69 -5.64 6.80
CA THR A 139 -7.47 -6.87 6.57
C THR A 139 -7.13 -8.03 7.51
N GLU A 140 -5.98 -7.95 8.18
CA GLU A 140 -5.54 -8.90 9.20
C GLU A 140 -6.13 -8.59 10.59
N LEU A 141 -6.92 -7.51 10.73
CA LEU A 141 -7.58 -7.20 11.99
C LEU A 141 -8.57 -8.32 12.38
N PRO A 142 -8.43 -8.91 13.59
CA PRO A 142 -9.33 -9.95 14.05
C PRO A 142 -10.77 -9.42 14.17
N ALA A 143 -11.74 -10.24 13.76
CA ALA A 143 -13.15 -9.92 13.88
C ALA A 143 -13.50 -9.56 15.34
N PRO A 144 -14.17 -8.41 15.60
CA PRO A 144 -14.68 -8.13 16.93
C PRO A 144 -15.68 -9.24 17.28
N ASP A 145 -15.38 -9.98 18.35
CA ASP A 145 -16.12 -11.12 18.92
C ASP A 145 -15.67 -12.56 18.54
N ARG A 146 -14.58 -12.73 17.78
CA ARG A 146 -13.92 -14.06 17.63
C ARG A 146 -12.68 -14.13 18.53
N LEU A 147 -12.87 -14.57 19.79
CA LEU A 147 -11.80 -14.83 20.77
C LEU A 147 -10.92 -16.05 20.42
N VAL A 148 -11.17 -16.73 19.30
CA VAL A 148 -10.41 -17.90 18.83
C VAL A 148 -10.05 -17.70 17.36
N VAL A 149 -8.80 -17.31 17.12
CA VAL A 149 -8.22 -17.27 15.77
C VAL A 149 -8.07 -18.70 15.28
N ARG A 150 -8.82 -19.09 14.24
CA ARG A 150 -8.66 -20.37 13.56
C ARG A 150 -7.93 -20.13 12.23
N GLU A 151 -6.92 -20.93 11.91
CA GLU A 151 -6.05 -20.81 10.72
C GLU A 151 -6.77 -20.79 9.35
N GLU A 152 -8.10 -20.99 9.31
CA GLU A 152 -8.93 -20.99 8.09
C GLU A 152 -9.94 -19.83 8.01
N ASP A 153 -9.82 -18.80 8.86
CA ASP A 153 -10.73 -17.64 8.79
C ASP A 153 -10.40 -16.74 7.59
N SER A 154 -11.39 -16.60 6.68
CA SER A 154 -11.32 -15.66 5.56
C SER A 154 -11.30 -14.21 6.05
N PRO A 155 -10.58 -13.29 5.39
CA PRO A 155 -10.39 -11.93 5.87
C PRO A 155 -11.74 -11.18 6.01
N VAL A 156 -11.91 -10.50 7.14
CA VAL A 156 -13.10 -9.70 7.50
C VAL A 156 -13.30 -8.52 6.53
N PHE A 157 -12.21 -8.09 5.90
CA PHE A 157 -12.17 -7.01 4.92
C PHE A 157 -11.83 -7.52 3.52
N GLU A 158 -12.61 -7.12 2.51
CA GLU A 158 -12.21 -7.18 1.10
C GLU A 158 -11.75 -5.78 0.68
N VAL A 159 -10.47 -5.64 0.31
CA VAL A 159 -9.95 -4.40 -0.27
C VAL A 159 -10.51 -4.27 -1.69
N ARG A 160 -11.30 -3.22 -1.94
CA ARG A 160 -11.80 -2.91 -3.28
C ARG A 160 -11.14 -1.66 -3.83
N THR A 161 -10.20 -1.88 -4.76
CA THR A 161 -9.49 -0.82 -5.48
C THR A 161 -10.36 -0.29 -6.63
N TYR A 162 -10.71 1.00 -6.62
CA TYR A 162 -11.58 1.59 -7.65
C TYR A 162 -10.84 1.99 -8.94
N TYR A 163 -9.52 2.14 -8.93
CA TYR A 163 -8.68 2.36 -10.12
C TYR A 163 -7.59 1.28 -10.21
N ASN A 164 -7.50 0.61 -11.38
CA ASN A 164 -6.62 -0.52 -11.70
C ASN A 164 -6.99 -1.92 -11.12
N PRO A 165 -8.20 -2.44 -11.40
CA PRO A 165 -8.58 -3.80 -11.02
C PRO A 165 -7.78 -4.91 -11.74
N GLU A 166 -7.10 -4.60 -12.86
CA GLU A 166 -6.38 -5.57 -13.70
C GLU A 166 -4.87 -5.70 -13.38
N ARG A 167 -4.32 -4.92 -12.43
CA ARG A 167 -2.88 -4.94 -12.05
C ARG A 167 -1.95 -4.92 -13.27
N ARG A 168 -2.18 -4.03 -14.25
CA ARG A 168 -1.25 -3.93 -15.38
C ARG A 168 0.04 -3.22 -14.94
N SER A 169 1.04 -4.00 -14.53
CA SER A 169 2.39 -3.53 -14.14
C SER A 169 3.03 -2.59 -15.18
N ALA A 170 2.62 -2.72 -16.45
CA ALA A 170 3.08 -1.89 -17.55
C ALA A 170 2.66 -0.40 -17.44
N VAL A 171 1.60 -0.05 -16.71
CA VAL A 171 1.20 1.36 -16.54
C VAL A 171 1.88 2.00 -15.33
N GLN A 172 2.28 1.18 -14.34
CA GLN A 172 2.82 1.63 -13.06
C GLN A 172 4.35 1.79 -13.07
N ILE A 173 5.06 0.96 -13.85
CA ILE A 173 6.54 0.94 -13.87
C ILE A 173 7.12 1.77 -15.05
N VAL A 174 6.39 1.87 -16.16
CA VAL A 174 6.92 2.42 -17.42
C VAL A 174 7.21 3.93 -17.36
N PRO A 175 6.36 4.80 -16.78
CA PRO A 175 6.69 6.22 -16.69
C PRO A 175 7.91 6.50 -15.79
N GLY A 176 8.09 5.72 -14.72
CA GLY A 176 9.21 5.84 -13.79
C GLY A 176 10.56 5.41 -14.37
N LEU A 177 10.57 4.44 -15.30
CA LEU A 177 11.80 3.97 -15.95
C LEU A 177 12.25 4.87 -17.11
N ILE A 178 11.32 5.55 -17.80
CA ILE A 178 11.64 6.46 -18.91
C ILE A 178 12.38 7.72 -18.41
N GLY A 179 12.20 8.12 -17.15
CA GLY A 179 12.94 9.23 -16.55
C GLY A 179 14.38 8.90 -16.13
N VAL A 180 14.78 7.62 -16.14
CA VAL A 180 16.08 7.15 -15.60
C VAL A 180 17.07 6.74 -16.70
N ILE A 181 16.60 6.49 -17.93
CA ILE A 181 17.44 6.10 -19.08
C ILE A 181 17.72 7.30 -19.97
#